data_AF-A0A928PSV5-F1
#
_entry.id   AF-A0A928PSV5-F1
#
_cell.length_a   1.000
_cell.length_b   1.000
_cell.length_c   1.000
_cell.angle_alpha   90.00
_cell.angle_beta   90.00
_cell.angle_gamma   90.00
#
_symmetry.space_group_name_H-M   'P 1'
#
loop_
_entity.id
_entity.type
_entity.pdbx_description
1 polymer ?
#
loop_
_entity_poly.entity_id
_entity_poly.type
_entity_poly.pdbx_seq_one_letter_code
_entity_poly.pdbx_strand_id
1 'polypeptide(L)'
;MSVNALYELWLSKVTDAELLGELKAAAGNAEEINDRFFQTLAFGTGGLRGVIGAGTNRMNIYTVGLASQALAAWVLENGKSKSVAIGYDSRIKSDVFARTAAAVLAANGVKVYIYPELVPTPCVSWAVRELGCDSGIVITASHNPAKYNGFKCYAPEGYQMTDEGAAQIEAL
;
A
#
# COMPACT_ATOMS: atom_id res chain seq x y z
N MET A 1 12.32 17.56 -1.31
CA MET A 1 13.52 17.23 -2.11
C MET A 1 13.19 17.45 -3.58
N SER A 2 14.16 17.73 -4.45
CA SER A 2 13.91 17.78 -5.89
C SER A 2 13.68 16.36 -6.45
N VAL A 3 13.05 16.26 -7.63
CA VAL A 3 12.85 15.00 -8.37
C VAL A 3 14.16 14.22 -8.50
N ASN A 4 15.24 14.87 -8.96
CA ASN A 4 16.54 14.22 -9.12
C ASN A 4 17.14 13.80 -7.78
N ALA A 5 17.00 14.60 -6.72
CA ALA A 5 17.49 14.21 -5.40
C ALA A 5 16.75 12.97 -4.85
N LEU A 6 15.44 12.84 -5.11
CA LEU A 6 14.67 11.64 -4.76
C LEU A 6 15.07 10.43 -5.58
N TYR A 7 15.31 10.61 -6.88
CA TYR A 7 15.78 9.55 -7.76
C TYR A 7 17.14 8.99 -7.30
N GLU A 8 18.11 9.86 -7.03
CA GLU A 8 19.43 9.44 -6.51
C GLU A 8 19.34 8.77 -5.13
N LEU A 9 18.46 9.28 -4.26
CA LEU A 9 18.19 8.62 -2.98
C LEU A 9 17.67 7.20 -3.19
N TRP A 10 16.68 7.02 -4.06
CA TRP A 10 16.13 5.70 -4.39
C TRP A 10 17.18 4.78 -5.00
N LEU A 11 17.99 5.25 -5.95
CA LEU A 11 19.11 4.48 -6.52
C LEU A 11 20.08 3.95 -5.44
N SER A 12 20.30 4.73 -4.38
CA SER A 12 21.23 4.36 -3.30
C SER A 12 20.62 3.48 -2.20
N LYS A 13 19.29 3.44 -2.06
CA LYS A 13 18.59 2.81 -0.93
C LYS A 13 17.71 1.63 -1.32
N VAL A 14 17.25 1.55 -2.56
CA VAL A 14 16.41 0.43 -3.02
C VAL A 14 17.24 -0.84 -3.07
N THR A 15 16.74 -1.87 -2.38
CA THR A 15 17.35 -3.20 -2.31
C THR A 15 16.61 -4.23 -3.16
N ASP A 16 15.35 -3.96 -3.52
CA ASP A 16 14.60 -4.80 -4.44
C ASP A 16 15.23 -4.76 -5.84
N ALA A 17 15.59 -5.93 -6.38
CA ALA A 17 16.34 -6.04 -7.61
C ALA A 17 15.55 -5.57 -8.85
N GLU A 18 14.24 -5.80 -8.88
CA GLU A 18 13.39 -5.41 -10.00
C GLU A 18 13.23 -3.89 -10.04
N LEU A 19 12.92 -3.28 -8.89
CA LEU A 19 12.81 -1.82 -8.77
C LEU A 19 14.14 -1.12 -9.03
N LEU A 20 15.26 -1.66 -8.54
CA LEU A 20 16.59 -1.12 -8.85
C LEU A 20 16.92 -1.24 -10.35
N GLY A 21 16.50 -2.33 -10.99
CA GLY A 21 16.58 -2.52 -12.44
C GLY A 21 15.83 -1.43 -13.21
N GLU A 22 14.58 -1.14 -12.81
CA GLU A 22 13.79 -0.05 -13.41
C GLU A 22 14.45 1.33 -13.23
N LEU A 23 14.98 1.63 -12.04
CA LEU A 23 15.67 2.91 -11.79
C LEU A 23 16.91 3.07 -12.67
N LYS A 24 17.71 2.02 -12.83
CA LYS A 24 18.88 2.03 -13.71
C LYS A 24 18.49 2.16 -15.19
N ALA A 25 17.40 1.52 -15.61
CA ALA A 25 16.89 1.63 -16.97
C ALA A 25 16.37 3.04 -17.31
N ALA A 26 15.91 3.80 -16.31
CA ALA A 26 15.48 5.18 -16.48
C ALA A 26 16.65 6.20 -16.55
N ALA A 27 17.90 5.77 -16.34
CA ALA A 27 19.05 6.66 -16.32
C ALA A 27 19.19 7.45 -17.64
N GLY A 28 19.33 8.77 -17.53
CA GLY A 28 19.40 9.67 -18.68
C GLY A 28 18.05 10.01 -19.33
N ASN A 29 16.94 9.42 -18.88
CA ASN A 29 15.59 9.77 -19.33
C ASN A 29 14.89 10.68 -18.30
N ALA A 30 15.02 12.00 -18.49
CA ALA A 30 14.46 12.99 -17.58
C ALA A 30 12.93 12.94 -17.47
N GLU A 31 12.23 12.58 -18.55
CA GLU A 31 10.77 12.47 -18.55
C GLU A 31 10.30 11.30 -17.68
N GLU A 32 10.93 10.13 -17.82
CA GLU A 32 10.60 8.94 -17.04
C GLU A 32 10.96 9.12 -15.56
N ILE A 33 12.10 9.74 -15.26
CA ILE A 33 12.48 10.09 -13.90
C ILE A 33 11.46 11.08 -13.31
N ASN A 34 11.06 12.09 -14.08
CA ASN A 34 10.05 13.04 -13.62
C ASN A 34 8.72 12.33 -13.35
N ASP A 35 8.19 11.54 -14.29
CA ASP A 35 6.90 10.84 -14.12
C ASP A 35 6.86 9.89 -12.90
N ARG A 36 8.01 9.32 -12.51
CA ARG A 36 8.15 8.45 -11.33
C ARG A 36 8.24 9.18 -10.00
N PHE A 37 8.71 10.42 -9.99
CA PHE A 37 9.11 11.13 -8.77
C PHE A 37 8.53 12.54 -8.59
N PHE A 38 7.74 13.05 -9.55
CA PHE A 38 7.18 14.41 -9.46
C PHE A 38 6.21 14.59 -8.29
N GLN A 39 5.65 13.50 -7.78
CA GLN A 39 4.77 13.49 -6.61
C GLN A 39 4.93 12.19 -5.82
N THR A 40 4.34 12.17 -4.63
CA THR A 40 4.09 10.94 -3.87
C THR A 40 2.65 10.51 -4.12
N LEU A 41 2.41 9.22 -4.30
CA LEU A 41 1.06 8.68 -4.33
C LEU A 41 0.34 8.97 -3.01
N ALA A 42 -0.80 9.66 -3.10
CA ALA A 42 -1.63 10.04 -1.97
C ALA A 42 -2.93 9.24 -1.93
N PHE A 43 -3.54 9.14 -0.75
CA PHE A 43 -4.84 8.46 -0.61
C PHE A 43 -5.93 9.29 -1.30
N GLY A 44 -6.72 8.63 -2.14
CA GLY A 44 -7.98 9.18 -2.63
C GLY A 44 -9.18 8.36 -2.16
N THR A 45 -10.36 8.72 -2.65
CA THR A 45 -11.65 8.02 -2.39
C THR A 45 -11.61 6.51 -2.66
N GLY A 46 -10.63 6.04 -3.43
CA GLY A 46 -10.44 4.65 -3.81
C GLY A 46 -9.26 3.96 -3.15
N GLY A 47 -8.66 4.55 -2.12
CA GLY A 47 -7.36 4.16 -1.56
C GLY A 47 -6.17 4.73 -2.36
N LEU A 48 -4.96 4.25 -2.07
CA LEU A 48 -3.80 4.48 -2.94
C LEU A 48 -3.98 3.69 -4.23
N ARG A 49 -3.75 4.33 -5.39
CA ARG A 49 -3.75 3.65 -6.70
C ARG A 49 -2.70 4.25 -7.61
N GLY A 50 -1.90 3.41 -8.21
CA GLY A 50 -0.86 3.85 -9.13
C GLY A 50 -0.37 2.74 -10.04
N VAL A 51 0.37 3.13 -11.07
CA VAL A 51 1.10 2.19 -11.92
C VAL A 51 2.15 1.49 -11.07
N ILE A 52 2.32 0.19 -11.26
CA ILE A 52 3.37 -0.58 -10.59
C ILE A 52 4.73 -0.14 -11.11
N GLY A 53 5.69 0.08 -10.22
CA GLY A 53 7.08 0.36 -10.60
C GLY A 53 7.87 1.11 -9.54
N ALA A 54 9.12 1.46 -9.87
CA ALA A 54 9.98 2.24 -8.99
C ALA A 54 9.64 3.74 -9.02
N GLY A 55 9.60 4.35 -7.83
CA GLY A 55 9.34 5.78 -7.64
C GLY A 55 8.27 6.06 -6.59
N THR A 56 8.23 7.31 -6.15
CA THR A 56 7.24 7.79 -5.15
C THR A 56 5.83 7.94 -5.75
N ASN A 57 5.74 8.13 -7.07
CA ASN A 57 4.48 8.15 -7.83
C ASN A 57 4.10 6.76 -8.39
N ARG A 58 4.52 5.67 -7.73
CA ARG A 58 4.28 4.29 -8.17
C ARG A 58 3.85 3.36 -7.04
N MET A 59 3.07 2.35 -7.40
CA MET A 59 2.78 1.23 -6.51
C MET A 59 3.99 0.30 -6.47
N ASN A 60 4.54 0.11 -5.28
CA ASN A 60 5.64 -0.80 -5.01
C ASN A 60 5.66 -1.17 -3.52
N ILE A 61 6.59 -2.05 -3.14
CA ILE A 61 6.71 -2.51 -1.75
C ILE A 61 7.02 -1.37 -0.76
N TYR A 62 7.68 -0.30 -1.18
CA TYR A 62 8.00 0.83 -0.30
C TYR A 62 6.77 1.71 -0.08
N THR A 63 5.99 1.99 -1.12
CA THR A 63 4.70 2.70 -1.01
C THR A 63 3.71 1.93 -0.14
N VAL A 64 3.59 0.61 -0.36
CA VAL A 64 2.74 -0.27 0.46
C VAL A 64 3.25 -0.36 1.89
N GLY A 65 4.57 -0.45 2.08
CA GLY A 65 5.20 -0.49 3.39
C GLY A 65 4.96 0.79 4.18
N LEU A 66 5.10 1.96 3.55
CA LEU A 66 4.82 3.25 4.17
C LEU A 66 3.35 3.36 4.62
N ALA A 67 2.41 3.03 3.73
CA ALA A 67 0.98 3.03 4.07
C ALA A 67 0.64 2.04 5.19
N SER A 68 1.32 0.89 5.21
CA SER A 68 1.13 -0.12 6.25
C SER A 68 1.74 0.30 7.59
N GLN A 69 2.86 1.04 7.57
CA GLN A 69 3.48 1.61 8.76
C GLN A 69 2.58 2.67 9.38
N ALA A 70 2.02 3.55 8.56
CA ALA A 70 1.05 4.56 8.96
C ALA A 70 -0.20 3.92 9.58
N LEU A 71 -0.76 2.88 8.93
CA LEU A 71 -1.90 2.14 9.48
C LEU A 71 -1.54 1.42 10.78
N ALA A 72 -0.32 0.86 10.89
CA ALA A 72 0.14 0.23 12.11
C ALA A 72 0.16 1.22 13.28
N ALA A 73 0.72 2.41 13.07
CA ALA A 73 0.73 3.49 14.06
C ALA A 73 -0.70 3.85 14.48
N TRP A 74 -1.59 4.07 13.52
CA TRP A 74 -2.99 4.40 13.80
C TRP A 74 -3.71 3.32 14.60
N VAL A 75 -3.55 2.04 14.23
CA VAL A 75 -4.14 0.89 14.95
C VAL A 75 -3.56 0.77 16.36
N LEU A 76 -2.26 0.97 16.54
CA LEU A 76 -1.60 0.92 17.85
C LEU A 76 -2.01 2.07 18.77
N GLU A 77 -2.37 3.22 18.23
CA GLU A 77 -2.88 4.34 19.01
C GLU A 77 -4.38 4.19 19.30
N ASN A 78 -5.19 3.89 18.29
CA ASN A 78 -6.66 4.01 18.36
C ASN A 78 -7.41 2.68 18.47
N GLY A 79 -6.81 1.59 18.00
CA GLY A 79 -7.45 0.27 17.92
C GLY A 79 -7.67 -0.39 19.29
N LYS A 80 -8.67 -1.25 19.40
CA LYS A 80 -8.92 -2.04 20.62
C LYS A 80 -8.29 -3.42 20.54
N SER A 81 -8.40 -4.09 19.39
CA SER A 81 -7.92 -5.47 19.20
C SER A 81 -6.48 -5.56 18.71
N LYS A 82 -5.91 -4.43 18.28
CA LYS A 82 -4.62 -4.28 17.61
C LYS A 82 -4.48 -5.28 16.46
N SER A 83 -5.52 -5.36 15.63
CA SER A 83 -5.59 -6.37 14.56
C SER A 83 -6.16 -5.86 13.24
N VAL A 84 -5.68 -6.45 12.14
CA VAL A 84 -6.02 -6.06 10.76
C VAL A 84 -6.28 -7.30 9.90
N ALA A 85 -7.36 -7.29 9.12
CA ALA A 85 -7.65 -8.30 8.12
C ALA A 85 -7.15 -7.87 6.72
N ILE A 86 -6.52 -8.76 5.95
CA ILE A 86 -5.92 -8.44 4.64
C ILE A 86 -6.41 -9.42 3.58
N GLY A 87 -6.88 -8.88 2.45
CA GLY A 87 -7.18 -9.64 1.23
C GLY A 87 -6.67 -8.93 -0.01
N TYR A 88 -6.68 -9.64 -1.13
CA TYR A 88 -6.13 -9.13 -2.39
C TYR A 88 -6.77 -9.80 -3.62
N ASP A 89 -6.75 -9.09 -4.74
CA ASP A 89 -7.26 -9.58 -6.03
C ASP A 89 -6.16 -10.21 -6.91
N SER A 90 -6.49 -10.54 -8.16
CA SER A 90 -5.59 -11.20 -9.12
C SER A 90 -4.62 -10.27 -9.85
N ARG A 91 -4.44 -9.01 -9.41
CA ARG A 91 -3.51 -8.08 -10.09
C ARG A 91 -2.06 -8.49 -9.90
N ILE A 92 -1.23 -8.00 -10.80
CA ILE A 92 0.23 -8.14 -10.74
C ILE A 92 0.72 -7.63 -9.38
N LYS A 93 1.52 -8.47 -8.68
CA LYS A 93 2.09 -8.22 -7.35
C LYS A 93 1.08 -8.03 -6.21
N SER A 94 -0.22 -8.32 -6.40
CA SER A 94 -1.21 -8.19 -5.31
C SER A 94 -0.86 -9.05 -4.09
N ASP A 95 -0.38 -10.27 -4.33
CA ASP A 95 0.06 -11.20 -3.29
C ASP A 95 1.34 -10.70 -2.58
N VAL A 96 2.29 -10.13 -3.33
CA VAL A 96 3.52 -9.53 -2.81
C VAL A 96 3.17 -8.35 -1.91
N PHE A 97 2.32 -7.43 -2.38
CA PHE A 97 1.91 -6.26 -1.61
C PHE A 97 1.09 -6.63 -0.36
N ALA A 98 0.22 -7.64 -0.45
CA ALA A 98 -0.50 -8.15 0.73
C ALA A 98 0.46 -8.69 1.79
N ARG A 99 1.48 -9.45 1.37
CA ARG A 99 2.54 -9.96 2.26
C ARG A 99 3.43 -8.84 2.81
N THR A 100 3.77 -7.83 2.01
CA THR A 100 4.51 -6.65 2.47
C THR A 100 3.73 -5.93 3.57
N ALA A 101 2.43 -5.69 3.35
CA ALA A 101 1.58 -5.04 4.35
C ALA A 101 1.49 -5.86 5.64
N ALA A 102 1.27 -7.17 5.52
CA ALA A 102 1.24 -8.08 6.66
C ALA A 102 2.56 -8.07 7.45
N ALA A 103 3.70 -8.10 6.75
CA ALA A 103 5.02 -8.11 7.37
C ALA A 103 5.29 -6.82 8.17
N VAL A 104 4.96 -5.65 7.61
CA VAL A 104 5.13 -4.37 8.29
C VAL A 104 4.22 -4.27 9.52
N LEU A 105 2.95 -4.64 9.39
CA LEU A 105 1.99 -4.66 10.51
C LEU A 105 2.46 -5.60 11.63
N ALA A 106 2.86 -6.83 11.28
CA ALA A 106 3.34 -7.81 12.23
C ALA A 106 4.65 -7.37 12.92
N ALA A 107 5.56 -6.72 12.20
CA ALA A 107 6.79 -6.16 12.77
C ALA A 107 6.52 -5.04 13.79
N ASN A 108 5.39 -4.34 13.67
CA ASN A 108 4.92 -3.35 14.64
C ASN A 108 4.09 -3.97 15.78
N GLY A 109 3.90 -5.29 15.82
CA GLY A 109 3.11 -5.97 16.86
C GLY A 109 1.60 -5.99 16.62
N VAL A 110 1.14 -5.65 15.41
CA VAL A 110 -0.27 -5.76 15.01
C VAL A 110 -0.58 -7.20 14.60
N LYS A 111 -1.66 -7.78 15.12
CA LYS A 111 -2.13 -9.10 14.72
C LYS A 111 -2.73 -9.05 13.31
N VAL A 112 -2.21 -9.85 12.39
CA VAL A 112 -2.67 -9.86 11.00
C VAL A 112 -3.45 -11.13 10.69
N TYR A 113 -4.64 -10.98 10.11
CA TYR A 113 -5.39 -12.06 9.48
C TYR A 113 -5.32 -11.88 7.97
N ILE A 114 -4.47 -12.63 7.29
CA ILE A 114 -4.31 -12.56 5.83
C ILE A 114 -4.98 -13.76 5.16
N TYR A 115 -5.76 -13.51 4.11
CA TYR A 115 -6.29 -14.58 3.27
C TYR A 115 -5.13 -15.28 2.52
N PRO A 116 -5.06 -16.62 2.52
CA PRO A 116 -3.96 -17.34 1.89
C PRO A 116 -3.99 -17.28 0.36
N GLU A 117 -5.17 -16.99 -0.21
CA GLU A 117 -5.45 -16.94 -1.64
C GLU A 117 -6.22 -15.66 -2.01
N LEU A 118 -6.42 -15.46 -3.31
CA LEU A 118 -7.18 -14.32 -3.81
C LEU A 118 -8.63 -14.36 -3.32
N VAL A 119 -9.17 -13.21 -2.96
CA VAL A 119 -10.55 -13.08 -2.47
C VAL A 119 -11.23 -11.82 -2.99
N PRO A 120 -12.55 -11.85 -3.21
CA PRO A 120 -13.33 -10.65 -3.47
C PRO A 120 -13.27 -9.67 -2.27
N THR A 121 -13.30 -8.36 -2.57
CA THR A 121 -13.37 -7.28 -1.58
C THR A 121 -14.37 -7.51 -0.42
N PRO A 122 -15.60 -8.03 -0.64
CA PRO A 122 -16.55 -8.29 0.46
C PRO A 122 -16.05 -9.31 1.50
N CYS A 123 -15.12 -10.20 1.15
CA CYS A 123 -14.54 -11.15 2.11
C CYS A 123 -13.72 -10.44 3.20
N VAL A 124 -13.03 -9.34 2.83
CA VAL A 124 -12.31 -8.51 3.82
C VAL A 124 -13.29 -7.73 4.67
N SER A 125 -14.32 -7.13 4.06
CA SER A 125 -15.41 -6.46 4.78
C SER A 125 -16.05 -7.36 5.84
N TRP A 126 -16.37 -8.61 5.47
CA TRP A 126 -16.88 -9.62 6.40
C TRP A 126 -15.85 -9.98 7.48
N ALA A 127 -14.61 -10.28 7.10
CA ALA A 127 -13.56 -10.69 8.04
C ALA A 127 -13.24 -9.62 9.09
N VAL A 128 -13.22 -8.34 8.71
CA VAL A 128 -13.02 -7.23 9.65
C VAL A 128 -14.06 -7.28 10.76
N ARG A 129 -15.33 -7.44 10.39
CA ARG A 129 -16.46 -7.44 11.33
C ARG A 129 -16.51 -8.73 12.16
N GLU A 130 -16.32 -9.87 11.51
CA GLU A 130 -16.40 -11.20 12.15
C GLU A 130 -15.26 -11.41 13.15
N LEU A 131 -14.04 -10.97 12.81
CA LEU A 131 -12.86 -11.17 13.63
C LEU A 131 -12.61 -10.00 14.60
N GLY A 132 -13.45 -8.97 14.59
CA GLY A 132 -13.32 -7.78 15.43
C GLY A 132 -12.02 -7.00 15.17
N CYS A 133 -11.60 -6.91 13.91
CA CYS A 133 -10.40 -6.16 13.53
C CYS A 133 -10.63 -4.65 13.62
N ASP A 134 -9.58 -3.90 13.96
CA ASP A 134 -9.61 -2.44 14.00
C ASP A 134 -9.51 -1.82 12.60
N SER A 135 -9.04 -2.59 11.61
CA SER A 135 -9.01 -2.16 10.22
C SER A 135 -8.96 -3.36 9.28
N GLY A 136 -9.13 -3.11 7.98
CA GLY A 136 -8.84 -4.06 6.92
C GLY A 136 -8.05 -3.44 5.79
N ILE A 137 -7.30 -4.28 5.06
CA ILE A 137 -6.60 -3.90 3.83
C ILE A 137 -7.15 -4.72 2.67
N VAL A 138 -7.45 -4.05 1.57
CA VAL A 138 -7.71 -4.71 0.28
C VAL A 138 -6.69 -4.22 -0.73
N ILE A 139 -5.83 -5.13 -1.20
CA ILE A 139 -4.89 -4.85 -2.29
C ILE A 139 -5.61 -5.06 -3.61
N THR A 140 -5.97 -3.96 -4.25
CA THR A 140 -6.68 -3.94 -5.54
C THR A 140 -6.72 -2.52 -6.12
N ALA A 141 -6.65 -2.41 -7.44
CA ALA A 141 -7.08 -1.22 -8.18
C ALA A 141 -8.42 -1.43 -8.90
N SER A 142 -9.27 -2.34 -8.42
CA SER A 142 -10.63 -2.59 -8.92
C SER A 142 -10.68 -2.91 -10.42
N HIS A 143 -11.10 -1.98 -11.26
CA HIS A 143 -11.23 -2.14 -12.71
C HIS A 143 -10.15 -1.39 -13.50
N ASN A 144 -9.18 -0.76 -12.83
CA ASN A 144 -8.07 -0.08 -13.49
C ASN A 144 -7.27 -1.06 -14.39
N PRO A 145 -6.56 -0.58 -15.43
CA PRO A 145 -5.74 -1.43 -16.28
C PRO A 145 -4.76 -2.33 -15.51
N ALA A 146 -4.32 -3.43 -16.11
CA ALA A 146 -3.50 -4.46 -15.43
C ALA A 146 -2.19 -3.93 -14.82
N LYS A 147 -1.60 -2.87 -15.41
CA LYS A 147 -0.39 -2.21 -14.90
C LYS A 147 -0.59 -1.44 -13.59
N TYR A 148 -1.84 -1.26 -13.14
CA TYR A 148 -2.17 -0.60 -11.88
C TYR A 148 -2.40 -1.61 -10.77
N ASN A 149 -1.99 -1.22 -9.56
CA ASN A 149 -2.45 -1.85 -8.33
C ASN A 149 -2.87 -0.76 -7.32
N GLY A 150 -3.31 -1.16 -6.14
CA GLY A 150 -3.77 -0.24 -5.12
C GLY A 150 -3.82 -0.83 -3.74
N PHE A 151 -4.03 0.04 -2.77
CA PHE A 151 -4.09 -0.28 -1.35
C PHE A 151 -5.28 0.49 -0.74
N LYS A 152 -6.23 -0.24 -0.16
CA LYS A 152 -7.44 0.34 0.44
C LYS A 152 -7.53 0.00 1.91
N CYS A 153 -7.82 0.99 2.75
CA CYS A 153 -8.13 0.77 4.16
C CYS A 153 -9.64 0.62 4.38
N TYR A 154 -10.01 -0.24 5.32
CA TYR A 154 -11.39 -0.50 5.73
C TYR A 154 -11.55 -0.17 7.21
N ALA A 155 -12.64 0.52 7.55
CA ALA A 155 -12.98 0.85 8.93
C ALA A 155 -13.47 -0.40 9.70
N PRO A 156 -13.48 -0.39 11.05
CA PRO A 156 -13.99 -1.49 11.88
C PRO A 156 -15.41 -1.96 11.52
N GLU A 157 -16.25 -1.08 11.00
CA GLU A 157 -17.61 -1.41 10.58
C GLU A 157 -17.66 -2.19 9.25
N GLY A 158 -16.51 -2.38 8.59
CA GLY A 158 -16.34 -3.18 7.38
C GLY A 158 -16.58 -2.44 6.07
N TYR A 159 -16.72 -1.11 6.07
CA TYR A 159 -16.75 -0.31 4.84
C TYR A 159 -15.36 0.27 4.54
N GLN A 160 -15.11 0.63 3.28
CA GLN A 160 -13.87 1.30 2.90
C GLN A 160 -13.80 2.65 3.60
N MET A 161 -12.69 3.00 4.26
CA MET A 161 -12.56 4.26 5.00
C MET A 161 -12.91 5.47 4.11
N THR A 162 -13.54 6.46 4.72
CA THR A 162 -13.78 7.76 4.08
C THR A 162 -12.48 8.52 3.91
N ASP A 163 -12.52 9.63 3.16
CA ASP A 163 -11.36 10.49 2.95
C ASP A 163 -10.82 11.03 4.29
N GLU A 164 -11.69 11.36 5.25
CA GLU A 164 -11.27 11.82 6.58
C GLU A 164 -10.54 10.73 7.37
N GLY A 165 -11.03 9.48 7.31
CA GLY A 165 -10.38 8.35 7.97
C GLY A 165 -9.02 8.01 7.33
N ALA A 166 -8.96 8.05 5.99
CA ALA A 166 -7.71 7.83 5.26
C ALA A 166 -6.67 8.93 5.55
N ALA A 167 -7.10 10.20 5.65
CA ALA A 167 -6.22 11.33 5.95
C ALA A 167 -5.56 11.23 7.35
N GLN A 168 -6.26 10.64 8.33
CA GLN A 168 -5.67 10.38 9.65
C GLN A 168 -4.52 9.37 9.59
N ILE A 169 -4.64 8.37 8.71
CA ILE A 169 -3.57 7.40 8.50
C ILE A 169 -2.43 8.07 7.73
N GLU A 170 -2.71 8.77 6.64
CA GLU A 170 -1.69 9.40 5.79
C GLU A 170 -0.83 10.45 6.53
N ALA A 171 -1.32 11.00 7.64
CA ALA A 171 -0.58 11.95 8.47
C ALA A 171 0.48 11.31 9.40
N LEU A 172 0.55 9.98 9.49
CA LEU A 172 1.44 9.21 10.38
C LEU A 172 2.60 8.54 9.62
#